data_AF-A0A383VSA8-F1
#
_entry.id   AF-A0A383VSA8-F1
#
_cell.length_a   1.000
_cell.length_b   1.000
_cell.length_c   1.000
_cell.angle_alpha   90.00
_cell.angle_beta   90.00
_cell.angle_gamma   90.00
#
_symmetry.space_group_name_H-M   'P 1'
#
loop_
_entity.id
_entity.type
_entity.pdbx_description
1 polymer ?
#
loop_
_entity_poly.entity_id
_entity_poly.type
_entity_poly.pdbx_seq_one_letter_code
_entity_poly.pdbx_strand_id
1 'polypeptide(L)'
;MQQPCRLACRPAAAAAAAAAAAGKSSSSSSSSSSSSSSRKQQQQAKAAAATAAAAGSADRSSEDLQSAVQQVVASVEQGQLLPSDITPGLLQQVMHTRECPPVDLLIRTSGEQRLSDFLLWQSSYALLHWERCLWPEFGYAQLLRALLAWQSAAAELLLLRQAADRATQHLWGQRPCQEEGSVEQQSQQQGGQQQQQQQQQLAGDWSSGMQLRVASFLADFDKRNASQVQQLAAGAVS
;
A
#
# COMPACT_ATOMS: atom_id res chain seq x y z
N MET A 1 39.83 20.83 8.10
CA MET A 1 38.53 20.73 8.79
C MET A 1 37.53 20.21 7.77
N GLN A 2 37.20 18.92 7.89
CA GLN A 2 36.48 18.14 6.88
C GLN A 2 34.98 18.27 7.08
N GLN A 3 34.25 18.33 5.96
CA GLN A 3 32.80 18.43 5.86
C GLN A 3 32.13 17.09 6.21
N PRO A 4 30.92 17.07 6.79
CA PRO A 4 30.14 15.85 6.93
C PRO A 4 29.44 15.48 5.61
N CYS A 5 29.52 14.19 5.29
CA CYS A 5 28.98 13.54 4.10
C CYS A 5 27.48 13.84 3.88
N ARG A 6 27.16 14.47 2.75
CA ARG A 6 25.82 14.48 2.17
C ARG A 6 25.54 13.11 1.54
N LEU A 7 24.76 12.26 2.20
CA LEU A 7 24.09 11.14 1.52
C LEU A 7 22.90 11.69 0.73
N ALA A 8 23.03 11.63 -0.60
CA ALA A 8 21.98 11.96 -1.54
C ALA A 8 20.88 10.89 -1.51
N CYS A 9 19.77 11.18 -0.83
CA CYS A 9 18.51 10.50 -1.11
C CYS A 9 18.04 10.93 -2.52
N ARG A 10 18.00 9.97 -3.45
CA ARG A 10 17.34 10.14 -4.76
C ARG A 10 15.88 10.52 -4.54
N PRO A 11 15.37 11.62 -5.12
CA PRO A 11 13.94 11.88 -5.12
C PRO A 11 13.27 10.94 -6.14
N ALA A 12 12.48 9.99 -5.66
CA ALA A 12 11.50 9.25 -6.48
C ALA A 12 10.18 10.05 -6.50
N ALA A 13 10.20 11.25 -7.09
CA ALA A 13 9.00 12.07 -7.30
C ALA A 13 9.23 13.07 -8.42
N ALA A 14 9.14 12.62 -9.68
CA ALA A 14 8.97 13.48 -10.85
C ALA A 14 8.57 12.63 -12.07
N ALA A 15 7.30 12.20 -12.16
CA ALA A 15 6.73 11.73 -13.42
C ALA A 15 5.19 11.70 -13.37
N ALA A 16 4.53 12.85 -13.22
CA ALA A 16 3.12 13.01 -13.56
C ALA A 16 2.77 14.48 -13.79
N ALA A 17 3.35 15.08 -14.83
CA ALA A 17 2.82 16.29 -15.45
C ALA A 17 3.21 16.28 -16.94
N ALA A 18 2.28 16.74 -17.77
CA ALA A 18 2.35 16.94 -19.23
C ALA A 18 1.99 15.74 -20.13
N ALA A 19 0.72 15.71 -20.57
CA ALA A 19 0.36 15.32 -21.93
C ALA A 19 -1.06 15.82 -22.30
N ALA A 20 -1.20 17.12 -22.57
CA ALA A 20 -2.33 17.66 -23.34
C ALA A 20 -1.99 19.05 -23.90
N ALA A 21 -1.40 19.12 -25.10
CA ALA A 21 -1.65 20.20 -26.07
C ALA A 21 -0.90 19.96 -27.39
N ALA A 22 -1.68 20.01 -28.47
CA ALA A 22 -1.36 20.49 -29.81
C ALA A 22 -0.28 19.78 -30.65
N GLY A 23 -0.75 19.10 -31.69
CA GLY A 23 0.03 18.89 -32.91
C GLY A 23 0.19 20.19 -33.71
N LYS A 24 1.28 20.27 -34.46
CA LYS A 24 1.38 20.84 -35.81
C LYS A 24 2.65 20.32 -36.49
N SER A 25 2.51 20.07 -37.79
CA SER A 25 3.41 19.46 -38.76
C SER A 25 4.75 20.19 -39.00
N SER A 26 5.84 19.43 -39.21
CA SER A 26 6.63 19.39 -40.46
C SER A 26 7.99 18.68 -40.30
N SER A 27 8.26 17.75 -41.23
CA SER A 27 9.56 17.29 -41.78
C SER A 27 10.75 16.82 -40.89
N SER A 28 11.19 15.61 -41.25
CA SER A 28 12.55 15.03 -41.24
C SER A 28 13.21 14.49 -39.96
N SER A 29 13.62 13.22 -40.11
CA SER A 29 14.77 12.48 -39.55
C SER A 29 14.79 11.90 -38.11
N SER A 30 15.14 10.60 -38.10
CA SER A 30 15.89 9.81 -37.09
C SER A 30 15.22 9.35 -35.78
N SER A 31 14.87 8.05 -35.80
CA SER A 31 15.23 6.96 -34.86
C SER A 31 15.14 7.10 -33.33
N SER A 32 14.62 6.02 -32.73
CA SER A 32 14.84 5.51 -31.36
C SER A 32 14.14 6.20 -30.17
N SER A 33 12.82 6.00 -30.03
CA SER A 33 12.09 6.33 -28.78
C SER A 33 10.88 5.42 -28.48
N SER A 34 10.64 4.39 -29.29
CA SER A 34 9.40 3.59 -29.26
C SER A 34 9.30 2.54 -28.14
N SER A 35 10.40 2.23 -27.43
CA SER A 35 10.46 1.08 -26.52
C SER A 35 10.07 1.40 -25.06
N SER A 36 10.16 2.65 -24.64
CA SER A 36 9.94 3.08 -23.25
C SER A 36 8.47 3.37 -22.93
N SER A 37 7.72 3.88 -23.91
CA SER A 37 6.30 4.20 -23.77
C SER A 37 5.44 2.93 -23.70
N SER A 38 5.80 1.90 -24.46
CA SER A 38 5.07 0.61 -24.50
C SER A 38 5.13 -0.15 -23.18
N ARG A 39 6.25 -0.08 -22.43
CA ARG A 39 6.36 -0.75 -21.11
C ARG A 39 5.49 -0.09 -20.05
N LYS A 40 5.40 1.24 -20.04
CA LYS A 40 4.53 1.99 -19.12
C LYS A 40 3.04 1.72 -19.42
N GLN A 41 2.66 1.70 -20.70
CA GLN A 41 1.31 1.32 -21.11
C GLN A 41 0.97 -0.13 -20.76
N GLN A 42 1.93 -1.05 -20.91
CA GLN A 42 1.75 -2.47 -20.57
C GLN A 42 1.68 -2.71 -19.04
N GLN A 43 2.40 -1.93 -18.24
CA GLN A 43 2.29 -1.94 -16.77
C GLN A 43 0.96 -1.35 -16.28
N GLN A 44 0.49 -0.27 -16.88
CA GLN A 44 -0.82 0.32 -16.56
C GLN A 44 -1.98 -0.61 -16.97
N ALA A 45 -1.88 -1.28 -18.11
CA ALA A 45 -2.88 -2.27 -18.54
C ALA A 45 -2.90 -3.50 -17.64
N LYS A 46 -1.75 -3.96 -17.13
CA LYS A 46 -1.67 -5.04 -16.13
C LYS A 46 -2.30 -4.63 -14.80
N ALA A 47 -2.06 -3.41 -14.33
CA ALA A 47 -2.66 -2.88 -13.11
C ALA A 47 -4.19 -2.78 -13.24
N ALA A 48 -4.71 -2.24 -14.35
CA ALA A 48 -6.14 -2.17 -14.62
C ALA A 48 -6.81 -3.55 -14.78
N ALA A 49 -6.10 -4.51 -15.38
CA ALA A 49 -6.55 -5.90 -15.48
C ALA A 49 -6.56 -6.60 -14.12
N ALA A 50 -5.62 -6.30 -13.22
CA ALA A 50 -5.64 -6.78 -11.84
C ALA A 50 -6.83 -6.22 -11.05
N THR A 51 -7.17 -4.93 -11.25
CA THR A 51 -8.37 -4.32 -10.65
C THR A 51 -9.68 -4.94 -11.14
N ALA A 52 -9.74 -5.35 -12.41
CA ALA A 52 -10.92 -6.02 -12.98
C ALA A 52 -10.98 -7.52 -12.63
N ALA A 53 -9.84 -8.20 -12.51
CA ALA A 53 -9.76 -9.61 -12.12
C ALA A 53 -10.05 -9.86 -10.63
N ALA A 54 -9.91 -8.82 -9.78
CA ALA A 54 -10.36 -8.86 -8.40
C ALA A 54 -11.90 -9.00 -8.25
N ALA A 55 -12.66 -8.86 -9.34
CA ALA A 55 -14.12 -9.01 -9.34
C ALA A 55 -14.61 -10.47 -9.41
N GLY A 56 -13.72 -11.48 -9.34
CA GLY A 56 -14.09 -12.88 -9.59
C GLY A 56 -13.90 -13.90 -8.47
N SER A 57 -13.15 -13.63 -7.40
CA SER A 57 -12.92 -14.65 -6.36
C SER A 57 -12.34 -14.17 -5.02
N ALA A 58 -12.38 -12.86 -4.73
CA ALA A 58 -12.08 -12.30 -3.40
C ALA A 58 -13.17 -11.26 -3.08
N ASP A 59 -14.41 -11.74 -2.93
CA ASP A 59 -15.61 -10.91 -3.04
C ASP A 59 -15.90 -10.03 -1.81
N ARG A 60 -15.29 -10.32 -0.66
CA ARG A 60 -15.55 -9.60 0.60
C ARG A 60 -14.28 -9.14 1.31
N SER A 61 -14.29 -7.90 1.75
CA SER A 61 -13.20 -7.29 2.52
C SER A 61 -13.00 -7.99 3.86
N SER A 62 -14.09 -8.44 4.48
CA SER A 62 -14.05 -9.22 5.71
C SER A 62 -13.31 -10.55 5.55
N GLU A 63 -13.52 -11.26 4.44
CA GLU A 63 -12.84 -12.52 4.11
C GLU A 63 -11.34 -12.29 3.82
N ASP A 64 -10.99 -11.23 3.06
CA ASP A 64 -9.61 -10.84 2.80
C ASP A 64 -8.87 -10.49 4.10
N LEU A 65 -9.49 -9.72 4.98
CA LEU A 65 -8.93 -9.38 6.28
C LEU A 65 -8.77 -10.62 7.18
N GLN A 66 -9.78 -11.48 7.23
CA GLN A 66 -9.71 -12.73 8.00
C GLN A 66 -8.55 -13.60 7.51
N SER A 67 -8.42 -13.79 6.20
CA SER A 67 -7.34 -14.55 5.58
C SER A 67 -5.97 -13.95 5.91
N ALA A 68 -5.81 -12.63 5.77
CA ALA A 68 -4.57 -11.95 6.10
C ALA A 68 -4.18 -12.13 7.59
N VAL A 69 -5.15 -12.01 8.50
CA VAL A 69 -4.92 -12.22 9.94
C VAL A 69 -4.51 -13.66 10.22
N GLN A 70 -5.21 -14.65 9.65
CA GLN A 70 -4.88 -16.07 9.85
C GLN A 70 -3.45 -16.39 9.38
N GLN A 71 -3.03 -15.83 8.25
CA GLN A 71 -1.68 -16.04 7.72
C GLN A 71 -0.60 -15.42 8.62
N VAL A 72 -0.85 -14.22 9.14
CA VAL A 72 0.05 -13.55 10.07
C VAL A 72 0.15 -14.33 11.38
N VAL A 73 -0.98 -14.76 11.95
CA VAL A 73 -1.02 -15.55 13.19
C VAL A 73 -0.26 -16.87 13.02
N ALA A 74 -0.44 -17.59 11.90
CA ALA A 74 0.30 -18.81 11.62
C ALA A 74 1.83 -18.58 11.58
N SER A 75 2.28 -17.44 11.04
CA SER A 75 3.70 -17.09 11.02
C SER A 75 4.24 -16.63 12.39
N VAL A 76 3.39 -16.09 13.27
CA VAL A 76 3.74 -15.84 14.67
C VAL A 76 3.92 -17.16 15.42
N GLU A 77 3.02 -18.12 15.23
CA GLU A 77 3.14 -19.47 15.84
C GLU A 77 4.40 -20.22 15.39
N GLN A 78 4.84 -19.98 14.15
CA GLN A 78 6.09 -20.53 13.59
C GLN A 78 7.36 -19.78 14.07
N GLY A 79 7.22 -18.71 14.86
CA GLY A 79 8.33 -17.89 15.33
C GLY A 79 8.99 -17.02 14.25
N GLN A 80 8.36 -16.87 13.08
CA GLN A 80 8.86 -16.00 11.99
C GLN A 80 8.58 -14.52 12.28
N LEU A 81 7.47 -14.24 12.95
CA LEU A 81 7.03 -12.92 13.37
C LEU A 81 6.82 -12.89 14.89
N LEU A 82 6.97 -11.72 15.49
CA LEU A 82 6.52 -11.45 16.85
C LEU A 82 5.13 -10.81 16.84
N PRO A 83 4.31 -10.96 17.90
CA PRO A 83 3.05 -10.25 18.02
C PRO A 83 3.19 -8.72 17.89
N SER A 84 4.34 -8.18 18.30
CA SER A 84 4.68 -6.75 18.16
C SER A 84 4.91 -6.31 16.71
N ASP A 85 5.17 -7.24 15.78
CA ASP A 85 5.44 -6.93 14.38
C ASP A 85 4.15 -6.73 13.57
N ILE A 86 3.00 -7.10 14.15
CA ILE A 86 1.69 -6.97 13.52
C ILE A 86 1.30 -5.49 13.47
N THR A 87 1.36 -4.92 12.26
CA THR A 87 1.02 -3.52 12.00
C THR A 87 0.00 -3.41 10.87
N PRO A 88 -0.72 -2.28 10.76
CA PRO A 88 -1.60 -2.02 9.61
C PRO A 88 -0.87 -2.14 8.27
N GLY A 89 0.41 -1.72 8.22
CA GLY A 89 1.25 -1.86 7.02
C GLY A 89 1.52 -3.32 6.66
N LEU A 90 1.85 -4.17 7.64
CA LEU A 90 2.03 -5.60 7.42
C LEU A 90 0.74 -6.25 6.90
N LEU A 91 -0.41 -5.97 7.53
CA LEU A 91 -1.70 -6.54 7.10
C LEU A 91 -2.02 -6.16 5.65
N GLN A 92 -1.78 -4.90 5.26
CA GLN A 92 -1.97 -4.46 3.87
C GLN A 92 -1.07 -5.21 2.87
N GLN A 93 0.13 -5.64 3.28
CA GLN A 93 1.05 -6.41 2.42
C GLN A 93 0.72 -7.90 2.33
N VAL A 94 -0.13 -8.42 3.22
CA VAL A 94 -0.59 -9.82 3.20
C VAL A 94 -1.96 -9.96 2.51
N MET A 95 -2.76 -8.88 2.47
CA MET A 95 -4.02 -8.82 1.72
C MET A 95 -3.84 -9.08 0.22
N HIS A 96 -4.89 -9.59 -0.42
CA HIS A 96 -4.88 -9.91 -1.85
C HIS A 96 -4.60 -8.70 -2.75
N THR A 97 -4.96 -7.50 -2.30
CA THR A 97 -4.78 -6.25 -3.06
C THR A 97 -3.39 -5.64 -2.95
N ARG A 98 -2.41 -6.30 -2.32
CA ARG A 98 -1.09 -5.71 -2.03
C ARG A 98 -0.32 -5.17 -3.25
N GLU A 99 -0.55 -5.74 -4.43
CA GLU A 99 0.12 -5.34 -5.68
C GLU A 99 -0.61 -4.19 -6.38
N CYS A 100 -1.81 -3.86 -5.90
CA CYS A 100 -2.61 -2.76 -6.40
C CYS A 100 -2.24 -1.46 -5.69
N PRO A 101 -2.25 -0.33 -6.41
CA PRO A 101 -2.15 0.97 -5.76
C PRO A 101 -3.34 1.20 -4.82
N PRO A 102 -3.22 2.13 -3.84
CA PRO A 102 -4.35 2.56 -3.02
C PRO A 102 -5.54 3.01 -3.86
N VAL A 103 -6.75 2.82 -3.33
CA VAL A 103 -7.98 3.23 -4.02
C VAL A 103 -8.18 4.73 -3.83
N ASP A 104 -8.21 5.47 -4.93
CA ASP A 104 -8.44 6.93 -4.92
C ASP A 104 -9.92 7.30 -5.07
N LEU A 105 -10.66 6.50 -5.84
CA LEU A 105 -12.06 6.73 -6.19
C LEU A 105 -12.80 5.39 -6.24
N LEU A 106 -13.90 5.28 -5.50
CA LEU A 106 -14.81 4.14 -5.51
C LEU A 106 -16.18 4.60 -6.01
N ILE A 107 -16.56 4.09 -7.18
CA ILE A 107 -17.85 4.42 -7.82
C ILE A 107 -18.84 3.29 -7.52
N ARG A 108 -20.01 3.65 -7.00
CA ARG A 108 -21.14 2.75 -6.82
C ARG A 108 -22.36 3.21 -7.60
N THR A 109 -22.88 2.34 -8.45
CA THR A 109 -24.10 2.59 -9.25
C THR A 109 -25.35 2.16 -8.49
N SER A 110 -26.53 2.31 -9.11
CA SER A 110 -27.85 1.95 -8.58
C SER A 110 -28.38 2.86 -7.46
N GLY A 111 -27.71 3.98 -7.15
CA GLY A 111 -28.15 4.95 -6.15
C GLY A 111 -28.02 4.50 -4.69
N GLU A 112 -27.45 3.32 -4.44
CA GLU A 112 -27.35 2.73 -3.11
C GLU A 112 -26.16 3.29 -2.32
N GLN A 113 -26.41 3.86 -1.15
CA GLN A 113 -25.37 4.46 -0.29
C GLN A 113 -24.80 3.47 0.74
N ARG A 114 -24.09 2.44 0.25
CA ARG A 114 -23.37 1.47 1.10
C ARG A 114 -22.13 0.94 0.40
N LEU A 115 -21.22 0.29 1.12
CA LEU A 115 -20.06 -0.40 0.51
C LEU A 115 -20.33 -1.87 0.20
N SER A 116 -21.29 -2.51 0.89
CA SER A 116 -21.58 -3.94 0.72
C SER A 116 -20.35 -4.84 0.91
N ASP A 117 -19.50 -4.52 1.89
CA ASP A 117 -18.29 -5.28 2.20
C ASP A 117 -17.23 -5.31 1.06
N PHE A 118 -17.21 -4.27 0.22
CA PHE A 118 -16.25 -4.13 -0.87
C PHE A 118 -15.13 -3.14 -0.51
N LEU A 119 -13.88 -3.62 -0.60
CA LEU A 119 -12.63 -2.89 -0.36
C LEU A 119 -12.61 -1.97 0.87
N LEU A 120 -13.14 -2.43 2.03
CA LEU A 120 -13.27 -1.61 3.25
C LEU A 120 -11.93 -1.05 3.74
N TRP A 121 -10.88 -1.88 3.77
CA TRP A 121 -9.55 -1.45 4.21
C TRP A 121 -8.91 -0.51 3.17
N GLN A 122 -8.99 -0.91 1.90
CA GLN A 122 -8.35 -0.24 0.78
C GLN A 122 -8.99 1.12 0.44
N SER A 123 -10.28 1.29 0.73
CA SER A 123 -11.06 2.52 0.43
C SER A 123 -11.20 3.50 1.61
N SER A 124 -10.48 3.28 2.72
CA SER A 124 -10.54 4.11 3.93
C SER A 124 -10.32 5.62 3.70
N TYR A 125 -9.56 5.99 2.67
CA TYR A 125 -9.30 7.38 2.28
C TYR A 125 -9.68 7.67 0.81
N ALA A 126 -10.47 6.78 0.20
CA ALA A 126 -10.93 6.96 -1.18
C ALA A 126 -12.10 7.95 -1.23
N LEU A 127 -12.23 8.67 -2.34
CA LEU A 127 -13.49 9.35 -2.64
C LEU A 127 -14.55 8.30 -2.96
N LEU A 128 -15.63 8.30 -2.20
CA LEU A 128 -16.82 7.51 -2.53
C LEU A 128 -17.72 8.36 -3.44
N HIS A 129 -18.11 7.81 -4.60
CA HIS A 129 -19.02 8.47 -5.55
C HIS A 129 -20.22 7.57 -5.84
N TRP A 130 -21.42 8.10 -5.64
CA TRP A 130 -22.67 7.36 -5.80
C TRP A 130 -23.41 7.85 -7.03
N GLU A 131 -23.53 6.98 -8.02
CA GLU A 131 -24.26 7.25 -9.25
C GLU A 131 -25.64 6.60 -9.19
N ARG A 132 -26.67 7.35 -9.62
CA ARG A 132 -28.06 6.88 -9.61
C ARG A 132 -28.41 5.94 -10.76
N CYS A 133 -27.63 5.94 -11.84
CA CYS A 133 -27.89 5.05 -12.98
C CYS A 133 -27.62 3.59 -12.61
N LEU A 134 -28.29 2.66 -13.28
CA LEU A 134 -27.99 1.23 -13.13
C LEU A 134 -26.64 0.89 -13.79
N TRP A 135 -26.01 -0.21 -13.40
CA TRP A 135 -24.74 -0.64 -13.99
C TRP A 135 -24.78 -0.81 -15.52
N PRO A 136 -25.83 -1.41 -16.13
CA PRO A 136 -25.92 -1.53 -17.59
C PRO A 136 -26.02 -0.18 -18.32
N GLU A 137 -26.42 0.88 -17.62
CA GLU A 137 -26.57 2.24 -18.15
C GLU A 137 -25.34 3.11 -17.87
N PHE A 138 -24.39 2.60 -17.07
CA PHE A 138 -23.20 3.34 -16.69
C PHE A 138 -22.27 3.49 -17.90
N GLY A 139 -22.04 4.72 -18.31
CA GLY A 139 -21.23 5.05 -19.47
C GLY A 139 -20.19 6.14 -19.21
N TYR A 140 -19.62 6.63 -20.30
CA TYR A 140 -18.53 7.60 -20.27
C TYR A 140 -18.91 8.91 -19.55
N ALA A 141 -20.14 9.39 -19.72
CA ALA A 141 -20.61 10.63 -19.10
C ALA A 141 -20.64 10.54 -17.57
N GLN A 142 -21.06 9.41 -17.01
CA GLN A 142 -21.10 9.14 -15.57
C GLN A 142 -19.69 8.97 -15.01
N LEU A 143 -18.82 8.25 -15.73
CA LEU A 143 -17.41 8.14 -15.36
C LEU A 143 -16.72 9.52 -15.31
N LEU A 144 -16.94 10.37 -16.31
CA LEU A 144 -16.40 11.74 -16.32
C LEU A 144 -16.88 12.56 -15.12
N ARG A 145 -18.16 12.45 -14.76
CA ARG A 145 -18.71 13.12 -13.58
C ARG A 145 -18.00 12.69 -12.30
N ALA A 146 -17.81 11.38 -12.12
CA ALA A 146 -17.09 10.83 -10.97
C ALA A 146 -15.63 11.30 -10.94
N LEU A 147 -14.96 11.34 -12.09
CA LEU A 147 -13.58 11.83 -12.20
C LEU A 147 -13.45 13.33 -11.89
N LEU A 148 -14.40 14.15 -12.34
CA LEU A 148 -14.41 15.58 -12.02
C LEU A 148 -14.64 15.82 -10.53
N ALA A 149 -15.53 15.07 -9.90
CA ALA A 149 -15.72 15.09 -8.45
C ALA A 149 -14.42 14.71 -7.72
N TRP A 150 -13.75 13.65 -8.16
CA TRP A 150 -12.46 13.24 -7.62
C TRP A 150 -11.38 14.33 -7.78
N GLN A 151 -11.24 14.90 -8.98
CA GLN A 151 -10.27 15.97 -9.22
C GLN A 151 -10.49 17.19 -8.31
N SER A 152 -11.74 17.51 -8.01
CA SER A 152 -12.07 18.62 -7.10
C SER A 152 -11.67 18.34 -5.63
N ALA A 153 -11.70 17.08 -5.20
CA ALA A 153 -11.39 16.66 -3.83
C ALA A 153 -9.95 16.14 -3.65
N ALA A 154 -9.23 15.87 -4.73
CA ALA A 154 -7.95 15.14 -4.72
C ALA A 154 -6.88 15.77 -3.82
N ALA A 155 -6.78 17.10 -3.78
CA ALA A 155 -5.79 17.79 -2.95
C ALA A 155 -6.04 17.57 -1.45
N GLU A 156 -7.30 17.63 -1.01
CA GLU A 156 -7.67 17.42 0.39
C GLU A 156 -7.50 15.95 0.79
N LEU A 157 -7.95 15.02 -0.05
CA LEU A 157 -7.79 13.58 0.18
C LEU A 157 -6.31 13.18 0.30
N LEU A 158 -5.44 13.77 -0.52
CA LEU A 158 -4.01 13.54 -0.44
C LEU A 158 -3.43 14.01 0.92
N LEU A 159 -3.84 15.17 1.41
CA LEU A 159 -3.39 15.68 2.71
C LEU A 159 -3.88 14.80 3.86
N LEU A 160 -5.15 14.37 3.82
CA LEU A 160 -5.72 13.44 4.80
C LEU A 160 -4.94 12.12 4.80
N ARG A 161 -4.64 11.57 3.62
CA ARG A 161 -3.86 10.34 3.49
C ARG A 161 -2.46 10.49 4.07
N GLN A 162 -1.74 11.56 3.73
CA GLN A 162 -0.40 11.83 4.27
C GLN A 162 -0.41 12.05 5.80
N ALA A 163 -1.46 12.67 6.34
CA ALA A 163 -1.61 12.82 7.78
C ALA A 163 -1.85 11.47 8.47
N ALA A 164 -2.71 10.63 7.91
CA ALA A 164 -3.00 9.30 8.40
C ALA A 164 -1.78 8.36 8.34
N ASP A 165 -1.03 8.37 7.24
CA ASP A 165 0.18 7.56 7.09
C ASP A 165 1.23 7.97 8.13
N ARG A 166 1.42 9.28 8.36
CA ARG A 166 2.32 9.80 9.41
C ARG A 166 1.85 9.41 10.82
N ALA A 167 0.56 9.54 11.10
CA ALA A 167 0.01 9.16 12.40
C ALA A 167 0.19 7.65 12.67
N THR A 168 -0.04 6.83 11.65
CA THR A 168 0.17 5.37 11.74
C THR A 168 1.63 5.04 11.98
N GLN A 169 2.56 5.65 11.24
CA GLN A 169 4.00 5.46 11.46
C GLN A 169 4.43 5.92 12.85
N HIS A 170 3.86 7.02 13.37
CA HIS A 170 4.17 7.48 14.73
C HIS A 170 3.67 6.50 15.80
N LEU A 171 2.45 6.00 15.66
CA LEU A 171 1.82 5.10 16.63
C LEU A 171 2.47 3.70 16.64
N TRP A 172 2.87 3.20 15.48
CA TRP A 172 3.37 1.82 15.32
C TRP A 172 4.89 1.73 15.15
N GLY A 173 5.57 2.81 14.78
CA GLY A 173 7.03 2.85 14.59
C GLY A 173 7.83 3.13 15.87
N GLN A 174 7.17 3.58 16.95
CA GLN A 174 7.81 3.92 18.23
C GLN A 174 7.39 3.01 19.38
N ARG A 175 6.87 1.81 19.13
CA ARG A 175 6.58 0.85 20.20
C ARG A 175 7.78 -0.07 20.40
N PRO A 176 8.76 0.27 21.27
CA PRO A 176 9.58 -0.80 21.84
C PRO A 176 8.62 -1.75 22.57
N CYS A 177 8.89 -3.05 22.52
CA CYS A 177 8.22 -3.99 23.39
C CYS A 177 8.39 -3.48 24.83
N GLN A 178 7.32 -2.93 25.41
CA GLN A 178 7.25 -2.89 26.87
C GLN A 178 7.05 -4.33 27.26
N GLU A 179 8.14 -5.01 27.62
CA GLU A 179 8.01 -6.08 28.60
C GLU A 179 7.40 -5.41 29.84
N GLU A 180 6.09 -5.54 29.98
CA GLU A 180 5.36 -5.27 31.21
C GLU A 180 5.92 -6.20 32.28
N GLY A 181 7.02 -5.78 32.91
CA GLY A 181 7.71 -6.56 33.91
C GLY A 181 9.16 -6.14 34.13
N SER A 182 9.37 -5.24 35.09
CA SER A 182 10.54 -5.19 36.00
C SER A 182 11.55 -4.05 35.87
N VAL A 183 11.47 -3.12 34.90
CA VAL A 183 12.49 -2.04 34.76
C VAL A 183 12.08 -0.72 35.43
N GLU A 184 11.43 -0.79 36.60
CA GLU A 184 10.95 0.42 37.30
C GLU A 184 11.73 0.80 38.57
N GLN A 185 12.87 0.17 38.86
CA GLN A 185 13.58 0.45 40.13
C GLN A 185 15.07 0.83 40.04
N GLN A 186 15.66 0.97 38.85
CA GLN A 186 17.08 1.33 38.75
C GLN A 186 17.36 2.41 37.69
N SER A 187 16.88 3.64 37.91
CA SER A 187 17.53 4.81 37.30
C SER A 187 17.15 6.12 38.01
N GLN A 188 17.33 6.16 39.32
CA GLN A 188 17.66 7.43 39.95
C GLN A 188 19.17 7.61 39.81
N GLN A 189 19.59 8.68 39.13
CA GLN A 189 20.98 9.18 39.04
C GLN A 189 21.88 8.66 37.90
N GLN A 190 21.44 8.74 36.64
CA GLN A 190 22.37 8.98 35.51
C GLN A 190 21.75 10.01 34.54
N GLY A 191 22.57 10.92 34.02
CA GLY A 191 22.12 12.15 33.36
C GLY A 191 21.14 11.90 32.19
N GLY A 192 20.02 12.63 32.18
CA GLY A 192 18.90 12.41 31.25
C GLY A 192 19.27 12.40 29.76
N GLN A 193 20.38 13.03 29.36
CA GLN A 193 20.88 12.96 27.98
C GLN A 193 21.43 11.59 27.59
N GLN A 194 22.14 10.90 28.48
CA GLN A 194 22.68 9.56 28.21
C GLN A 194 21.56 8.52 28.18
N GLN A 195 20.61 8.62 29.11
CA GLN A 195 19.44 7.75 29.13
C GLN A 195 18.56 7.91 27.87
N GLN A 196 18.38 9.16 27.41
CA GLN A 196 17.65 9.44 26.17
C GLN A 196 18.36 8.90 24.92
N GLN A 197 19.69 9.02 24.82
CA GLN A 197 20.46 8.44 23.72
C GLN A 197 20.39 6.91 23.70
N GLN A 198 20.52 6.26 24.85
CA GLN A 198 20.42 4.80 24.95
C GLN A 198 19.03 4.30 24.53
N GLN A 199 17.97 5.00 24.93
CA GLN A 199 16.60 4.67 24.53
C GLN A 199 16.37 4.84 23.01
N GLN A 200 16.97 5.86 22.39
CA GLN A 200 16.93 6.03 20.93
C GLN A 200 17.67 4.91 20.18
N GLN A 201 18.82 4.46 20.70
CA GLN A 201 19.57 3.35 20.11
C GLN A 201 18.77 2.04 20.16
N LEU A 202 18.22 1.69 21.33
CA LEU A 202 17.38 0.50 21.51
C LEU A 202 16.15 0.50 20.60
N ALA A 203 15.51 1.67 20.43
CA ALA A 203 14.39 1.82 19.51
C ALA A 203 14.81 1.61 18.04
N GLY A 204 16.00 2.09 17.66
CA GLY A 204 16.57 1.88 16.33
C GLY A 204 16.89 0.40 16.04
N ASP A 205 17.50 -0.29 16.99
CA ASP A 205 17.81 -1.72 16.88
C ASP A 205 16.52 -2.56 16.79
N TRP A 206 15.51 -2.24 17.61
CA TRP A 206 14.20 -2.90 17.56
C TRP A 206 13.52 -2.71 16.20
N SER A 207 13.45 -1.47 15.70
CA SER A 207 12.86 -1.17 14.39
C SER A 207 13.59 -1.93 13.28
N SER A 208 14.90 -2.03 13.35
CA SER A 208 15.71 -2.75 12.35
C SER A 208 15.46 -4.25 12.41
N GLY A 209 15.38 -4.83 13.61
CA GLY A 209 15.04 -6.24 13.80
C GLY A 209 13.62 -6.59 13.31
N MET A 210 12.64 -5.73 13.61
CA MET A 210 11.27 -5.87 13.10
C MET A 210 11.25 -5.85 11.57
N GLN A 211 11.90 -4.87 10.94
CA GLN A 211 11.95 -4.75 9.48
C GLN A 211 12.56 -5.99 8.82
N LEU A 212 13.61 -6.58 9.40
CA LEU A 212 14.22 -7.81 8.90
C LEU A 212 13.28 -9.01 9.01
N ARG A 213 12.60 -9.19 10.15
CA ARG A 213 11.62 -10.29 10.33
C ARG A 213 10.46 -10.14 9.35
N VAL A 214 9.89 -8.95 9.23
CA VAL A 214 8.81 -8.64 8.29
C VAL A 214 9.26 -8.90 6.85
N ALA A 215 10.43 -8.42 6.44
CA ALA A 215 10.94 -8.63 5.08
C ALA A 215 11.18 -10.12 4.79
N SER A 216 11.73 -10.87 5.74
CA SER A 216 11.91 -12.32 5.60
C SER A 216 10.58 -13.04 5.45
N PHE A 217 9.61 -12.72 6.31
CA PHE A 217 8.25 -13.28 6.25
C PHE A 217 7.59 -13.01 4.89
N LEU A 218 7.65 -11.76 4.40
CA LEU A 218 7.04 -11.39 3.11
C LEU A 218 7.71 -12.13 1.95
N ALA A 219 9.03 -12.30 1.96
CA ALA A 219 9.73 -13.06 0.94
C ALA A 219 9.29 -14.55 0.91
N ASP A 220 9.04 -15.15 2.07
CA ASP A 220 8.56 -16.52 2.17
C ASP A 220 7.06 -16.65 1.84
N PHE A 221 6.28 -15.64 2.19
CA PHE A 221 4.89 -15.52 1.78
C PHE A 221 4.76 -15.47 0.25
N ASP A 222 5.59 -14.67 -0.43
CA ASP A 222 5.62 -14.56 -1.88
C ASP A 222 5.92 -15.88 -2.56
N LYS A 223 6.91 -16.61 -2.03
CA LYS A 223 7.25 -17.95 -2.54
C LYS A 223 6.08 -18.90 -2.41
N ARG A 224 5.41 -18.93 -1.24
CA ARG A 224 4.24 -19.80 -0.99
C ARG A 224 3.11 -19.49 -1.97
N ASN A 225 2.76 -18.22 -2.15
CA ASN A 225 1.72 -17.80 -3.09
C ASN A 225 2.07 -18.18 -4.53
N ALA A 226 3.32 -17.96 -4.95
CA ALA A 226 3.78 -18.32 -6.28
C ALA A 226 3.69 -19.84 -6.52
N SER A 227 4.11 -20.65 -5.54
CA SER A 227 3.99 -22.11 -5.61
C SER A 227 2.52 -22.57 -5.66
N GLN A 228 1.63 -21.96 -4.88
CA GLN A 228 0.22 -22.29 -4.89
C GLN A 228 -0.44 -21.97 -6.24
N VAL A 229 -0.14 -20.80 -6.82
CA VAL A 229 -0.62 -20.42 -8.15
C VAL A 229 -0.13 -21.41 -9.21
N GLN A 230 1.14 -21.84 -9.14
CA GLN A 230 1.68 -22.85 -10.06
C GLN A 230 0.98 -24.20 -9.92
N GLN A 231 0.69 -24.65 -8.70
CA GLN A 231 -0.02 -25.90 -8.43
C GLN A 231 -1.46 -25.86 -8.97
N LEU A 232 -2.18 -24.75 -8.74
CA LEU A 232 -3.53 -24.57 -9.27
C LEU A 232 -3.54 -24.54 -10.80
N ALA A 233 -2.57 -23.85 -11.41
CA ALA A 233 -2.42 -23.82 -12.86
C ALA A 233 -2.11 -25.21 -13.44
N ALA A 234 -1.29 -26.02 -12.76
CA ALA A 234 -0.98 -27.39 -13.18
C ALA A 234 -2.18 -28.33 -13.00
N GLY A 235 -2.97 -28.17 -11.94
CA GLY A 235 -4.16 -28.96 -11.67
C GLY A 235 -5.34 -28.67 -12.60
N ALA A 236 -5.44 -27.45 -13.16
CA ALA A 236 -6.49 -27.07 -14.10
C ALA A 236 -6.27 -27.59 -15.53
N VAL A 237 -5.09 -28.15 -15.83
CA VAL A 237 -4.71 -28.67 -17.16
C VAL A 237 -4.88 -30.20 -17.25
N SER A 238 -5.22 -30.88 -16.14
CA SER A 238 -5.51 -32.31 -16.07
C SER A 238 -7.01 -32.61 -16.08
#